data_AF-A0A5N9GSH8-F1
#
_entry.id   AF-A0A5N9GSH8-F1
#
_cell.length_a   1.000
_cell.length_b   1.000
_cell.length_c   1.000
_cell.angle_alpha   90.00
_cell.angle_beta   90.00
_cell.angle_gamma   90.00
#
_symmetry.space_group_name_H-M   'P 1'
#
loop_
_entity.id
_entity.type
_entity.pdbx_description
1 polymer ?
#
loop_
_entity_poly.entity_id
_entity_poly.type
_entity_poly.pdbx_seq_one_letter_code
_entity_poly.pdbx_strand_id
1 'polypeptide(L)' 'MSVRVIGGDAKGRLLKSPTGEKTRPTSNLVRSAIFSMLEPYLDAARVLDLFSGTG' A
#
# COMPACT_ATOMS: atom_id res chain seq x y z
N MET A 1 13.48 5.22 -3.26
CA MET A 1 12.90 4.49 -2.11
C MET A 1 12.21 3.24 -2.63
N SER A 2 12.40 2.06 -2.00
CA SER A 2 11.69 0.84 -2.42
C SER A 2 10.37 0.69 -1.66
N VAL A 3 9.27 0.57 -2.39
CA VAL A 3 7.94 0.29 -1.83
C VAL A 3 7.84 -1.21 -1.51
N ARG A 4 7.25 -1.55 -0.37
CA ARG A 4 6.95 -2.93 0.02
C ARG A 4 5.57 -3.05 0.65
N VAL A 5 5.05 -4.27 0.66
CA VAL A 5 3.86 -4.67 1.41
C VAL A 5 4.18 -4.67 2.91
N ILE A 6 3.33 -4.06 3.73
CA ILE A 6 3.63 -3.78 5.14
C ILE A 6 3.06 -4.86 6.08
N GLY A 7 1.94 -5.50 5.72
CA GLY A 7 1.23 -6.48 6.55
C GLY A 7 0.45 -7.51 5.73
N GLY A 8 -0.30 -8.36 6.43
CA GLY A 8 -1.05 -9.48 5.83
C GLY A 8 -0.14 -10.58 5.24
N ASP A 9 -0.73 -11.46 4.45
CA ASP A 9 -0.07 -12.67 3.92
C ASP A 9 1.12 -12.36 3.01
N ALA A 10 1.15 -11.18 2.39
CA ALA A 10 2.22 -10.75 1.49
C ALA A 10 3.27 -9.84 2.15
N LYS A 11 3.28 -9.73 3.49
CA LYS A 11 4.20 -8.86 4.25
C LYS A 11 5.65 -9.00 3.80
N GLY A 12 6.31 -7.86 3.58
CA GLY A 12 7.73 -7.79 3.21
C GLY A 12 7.99 -7.90 1.70
N ARG A 13 6.99 -8.26 0.89
CA ARG A 13 7.13 -8.33 -0.57
C ARG A 13 7.47 -6.95 -1.15
N LEU A 14 8.56 -6.89 -1.92
CA LEU A 14 8.96 -5.69 -2.66
C LEU A 14 8.02 -5.48 -3.86
N LEU A 15 7.63 -4.23 -4.08
CA LEU A 15 6.84 -3.83 -5.24
C LEU A 15 7.73 -3.16 -6.27
N LYS A 16 7.41 -3.41 -7.55
CA LYS A 16 8.04 -2.68 -8.66
C LYS A 16 7.40 -1.30 -8.73
N SER A 17 8.22 -0.27 -8.79
CA SER A 17 7.78 1.11 -8.93
C SER A 17 8.50 1.77 -10.11
N PRO A 18 7.86 2.70 -10.85
CA PRO A 18 8.51 3.49 -11.87
C PRO A 18 9.80 4.13 -11.35
N THR A 19 10.82 4.15 -12.18
CA THR A 19 12.10 4.81 -11.87
C THR A 19 11.96 6.33 -11.96
N GLY A 20 12.57 7.05 -11.01
CA GLY A 20 12.61 8.51 -10.98
C GLY A 20 11.77 9.15 -9.87
N GLU A 21 11.80 10.48 -9.78
CA GLU A 21 11.16 11.26 -8.71
C GLU A 21 9.75 11.75 -9.05
N LYS A 22 9.23 11.42 -10.24
CA LYS A 22 7.90 11.86 -10.69
C LYS A 22 6.75 11.32 -9.83
N THR A 23 7.00 10.28 -9.05
CA THR A 23 6.02 9.72 -8.11
C THR A 23 6.44 10.05 -6.69
N ARG A 24 5.56 10.67 -5.92
CA ARG A 24 5.71 10.82 -4.46
C ARG A 24 5.11 9.57 -3.80
N PRO A 25 5.92 8.59 -3.35
CA PRO A 25 5.37 7.41 -2.70
C PRO A 25 4.75 7.78 -1.36
N THR A 26 3.57 7.22 -1.07
CA THR A 26 2.97 7.29 0.27
C THR A 26 3.86 6.56 1.27
N SER A 27 4.16 7.21 2.40
CA SER A 27 5.06 6.65 3.41
C SER A 27 4.49 5.35 4.01
N ASN A 28 5.37 4.50 4.53
CA ASN A 28 4.94 3.29 5.24
C ASN A 28 4.03 3.63 6.42
N LEU A 29 4.33 4.71 7.14
CA LEU A 29 3.53 5.15 8.28
C LEU A 29 2.08 5.47 7.88
N VAL A 30 1.91 6.24 6.80
CA VAL A 30 0.57 6.63 6.32
C VAL A 30 -0.21 5.41 5.84
N ARG A 31 0.43 4.52 5.08
CA ARG A 31 -0.22 3.27 4.62
C ARG A 31 -0.62 2.40 5.81
N SER A 32 0.27 2.18 6.78
CA SER A 32 -0.07 1.42 7.99
C SER A 32 -1.24 2.01 8.75
N ALA A 33 -1.25 3.33 8.96
CA ALA A 33 -2.33 4.00 9.69
C ALA A 33 -3.69 3.80 9.01
N ILE A 34 -3.76 3.90 7.68
CA ILE A 34 -4.99 3.66 6.92
C ILE A 34 -5.48 2.22 7.12
N PHE A 35 -4.60 1.23 6.96
CA PHE A 35 -4.98 -0.17 7.14
C PHE A 35 -5.37 -0.50 8.59
N SER A 36 -4.72 0.09 9.59
CA SER A 36 -5.12 -0.05 11.00
C SER A 36 -6.51 0.53 11.27
N MET A 37 -6.87 1.66 10.63
CA MET A 37 -8.22 2.23 10.77
C MET A 37 -9.29 1.37 10.06
N LEU A 38 -8.92 0.70 8.96
CA LEU A 38 -9.84 -0.11 8.17
C LEU A 38 -9.93 -1.57 8.63
N GLU A 39 -9.01 -2.06 9.48
CA GLU A 39 -8.87 -3.47 9.87
C GLU A 39 -10.20 -4.20 10.16
N PRO A 40 -11.15 -3.64 10.94
CA PRO A 40 -12.42 -4.31 11.24
C PRO A 40 -13.32 -4.55 10.02
N TYR A 41 -13.06 -3.86 8.90
CA TYR A 41 -13.89 -3.87 7.69
C TYR A 41 -13.23 -4.59 6.52
N LEU A 42 -12.01 -5.09 6.67
CA LEU A 42 -11.25 -5.67 5.55
C LEU A 42 -11.65 -7.11 5.20
N ASP A 43 -12.27 -7.83 6.13
CA ASP A 43 -12.70 -9.20 5.87
C ASP A 43 -13.78 -9.25 4.78
N ALA A 44 -13.52 -10.03 3.73
CA ALA A 44 -14.32 -10.13 2.51
C ALA A 44 -14.66 -8.78 1.81
N ALA A 45 -13.90 -7.71 2.08
CA ALA A 45 -14.16 -6.40 1.54
C ALA A 45 -13.97 -6.32 0.02
N ARG A 46 -14.83 -5.55 -0.64
CA ARG A 46 -14.59 -5.10 -2.02
C ARG A 46 -13.87 -3.77 -1.99
N VAL A 47 -12.65 -3.72 -2.50
CA VAL A 47 -11.80 -2.53 -2.51
C VAL A 47 -11.69 -1.98 -3.93
N LEU A 48 -11.77 -0.65 -4.07
CA LEU A 48 -11.53 0.09 -5.31
C LEU A 48 -10.47 1.16 -5.04
N ASP A 49 -9.36 1.10 -5.77
CA ASP A 49 -8.37 2.17 -5.79
C ASP A 49 -8.44 2.91 -7.13
N LEU A 50 -8.91 4.16 -7.09
CA LEU A 50 -9.14 4.99 -8.27
C LEU A 50 -7.84 5.53 -8.89
N PHE A 51 -6.74 5.55 -8.12
CA PHE A 51 -5.46 6.14 -8.54
C PHE A 51 -4.29 5.25 -8.12
N SER A 52 -4.42 3.94 -8.35
CA SER A 52 -3.55 2.96 -7.68
C SER A 52 -2.07 3.09 -7.99
N GLY A 53 -1.69 3.69 -9.13
CA GLY A 53 -0.28 3.85 -9.50
C GLY A 53 0.48 2.52 -9.43
N THR A 54 1.41 2.37 -8.49
CA THR A 54 2.20 1.14 -8.28
C THR A 54 1.47 0.01 -7.56
N GLY A 55 0.21 0.24 -7.17
CA GLY A 55 -0.50 -0.57 -6.19
C GLY A 55 -0.60 0.16 -4.86
#